data_AF-A0A355A7U8-F1
#
_entry.id   AF-A0A355A7U8-F1
#
_cell.length_a   1.000
_cell.length_b   1.000
_cell.length_c   1.000
_cell.angle_alpha   90.00
_cell.angle_beta   90.00
_cell.angle_gamma   90.00
#
_symmetry.space_group_name_H-M   'P 1'
#
loop_
_entity.id
_entity.type
_entity.pdbx_description
1 polymer ?
#
loop_
_entity_poly.entity_id
_entity_poly.type
_entity_poly.pdbx_seq_one_letter_code
_entity_poly.pdbx_strand_id
1 'polypeptide(L)'
;MGTEDAILIGVDSGGSKTIGCAISLNGQIVGMGYGGPTNTTFISEDDAAYAMREAVAGSLGISLSEPVPQPQVRSIYMSAPGFTADAANRALSDLCPEGQIKVEADPPAVFRAAIPAG
;
A
#
# COMPACT_ATOMS: atom_id res chain seq x y z
N MET A 1 -7.03 10.83 18.78
CA MET A 1 -6.12 11.39 17.75
C MET A 1 -6.95 12.29 16.86
N GLY A 2 -6.46 13.50 16.60
CA GLY A 2 -7.11 14.41 15.65
C GLY A 2 -7.05 13.83 14.24
N THR A 3 -7.95 14.23 13.37
CA THR A 3 -7.93 13.85 11.95
C THR A 3 -6.62 14.27 11.26
N GLU A 4 -5.91 15.27 11.79
CA GLU A 4 -4.65 15.79 11.24
C GLU A 4 -3.50 14.77 11.22
N ASP A 5 -3.55 13.72 12.06
CA ASP A 5 -2.53 12.66 12.10
C ASP A 5 -2.84 11.48 11.15
N ALA A 6 -3.95 11.53 10.41
CA ALA A 6 -4.34 10.42 9.54
C ALA A 6 -3.43 10.31 8.30
N ILE A 7 -3.03 9.07 8.01
CA ILE A 7 -2.19 8.71 6.88
C ILE A 7 -3.02 7.95 5.83
N LEU A 8 -2.82 8.33 4.57
CA LEU A 8 -3.29 7.64 3.38
C LEU A 8 -2.10 7.02 2.67
N ILE A 9 -2.26 5.83 2.10
CA ILE A 9 -1.19 5.17 1.35
C ILE A 9 -1.67 4.88 -0.07
N GLY A 10 -0.92 5.36 -1.05
CA GLY A 10 -1.05 4.94 -2.44
C GLY A 10 0.02 3.89 -2.76
N VAL A 11 -0.36 2.81 -3.41
CA VAL A 11 0.56 1.76 -3.86
C VAL A 11 0.42 1.55 -5.36
N ASP A 12 1.55 1.59 -6.06
CA ASP A 12 1.69 1.15 -7.44
C ASP A 12 2.47 -0.17 -7.45
N SER A 13 1.83 -1.25 -7.92
CA SER A 13 2.37 -2.59 -7.83
C SER A 13 2.15 -3.36 -9.13
N GLY A 14 3.11 -4.21 -9.49
CA GLY A 14 2.97 -5.03 -10.69
C GLY A 14 4.13 -5.97 -10.95
N GLY A 15 4.56 -6.03 -12.20
CA GLY A 15 5.44 -7.07 -12.72
C GLY A 15 6.81 -7.15 -12.08
N SER A 16 7.49 -6.02 -11.85
CA SER A 16 8.90 -6.02 -11.38
C SER A 16 9.13 -5.38 -10.02
N LYS A 17 8.26 -4.45 -9.60
CA LYS A 17 8.43 -3.63 -8.39
C LYS A 17 7.09 -3.26 -7.80
N THR A 18 7.13 -2.88 -6.53
CA THR A 18 6.02 -2.28 -5.79
C THR A 18 6.51 -1.00 -5.12
N ILE A 19 5.73 0.08 -5.21
CA ILE A 19 6.06 1.40 -4.67
C ILE A 19 4.92 1.85 -3.79
N GLY A 20 5.19 2.11 -2.51
CA GLY A 20 4.26 2.69 -1.56
C GLY A 20 4.59 4.16 -1.31
N CYS A 21 3.58 5.02 -1.25
CA CYS A 21 3.68 6.43 -0.89
C CYS A 21 2.71 6.74 0.24
N ALA A 22 3.23 7.09 1.42
CA ALA A 22 2.44 7.53 2.55
C ALA A 22 2.29 9.05 2.51
N ILE A 23 1.05 9.52 2.67
CA ILE A 23 0.68 10.94 2.58
C ILE A 23 -0.21 11.28 3.77
N SER A 24 0.04 12.39 4.44
CA SER A 24 -0.87 12.91 5.48
C SER A 24 -2.10 13.55 4.83
N LEU A 25 -3.18 13.73 5.61
CA LEU A 25 -4.42 14.35 5.08
C LEU A 25 -4.25 15.77 4.53
N ASN A 26 -3.20 16.50 4.91
CA ASN A 26 -2.87 17.81 4.35
C ASN A 26 -2.09 17.73 3.01
N GLY A 27 -1.90 16.53 2.46
CA GLY A 27 -1.21 16.30 1.19
C GLY A 27 0.32 16.27 1.27
N GLN A 28 0.91 16.28 2.47
CA GLN A 28 2.36 16.16 2.62
C GLN A 28 2.80 14.70 2.51
N ILE A 29 3.88 14.46 1.76
CA ILE A 29 4.50 13.13 1.68
C ILE A 29 5.19 12.86 3.02
N VAL A 30 4.79 11.76 3.67
CA VAL A 30 5.41 11.23 4.88
C VAL A 30 6.63 10.41 4.52
N GLY A 31 6.51 9.55 3.50
CA GLY A 31 7.60 8.67 3.08
C GLY A 31 7.27 7.84 1.85
N MET A 32 8.32 7.25 1.29
CA MET A 32 8.26 6.33 0.15
C MET A 32 8.87 4.99 0.56
N GLY A 33 8.24 3.90 0.13
CA GLY A 33 8.76 2.55 0.32
C GLY A 33 8.76 1.78 -0.98
N TYR A 34 9.64 0.79 -1.06
CA TYR A 34 9.87 -0.01 -2.25
C TYR A 34 9.88 -1.48 -1.85
N GLY A 35 9.26 -2.29 -2.68
CA GLY A 35 9.28 -3.74 -2.55
C GLY A 35 9.45 -4.42 -3.90
N GLY A 36 9.58 -5.73 -3.84
CA GLY A 36 9.69 -6.60 -5.01
C GLY A 36 8.43 -6.66 -5.89
N PRO A 37 8.40 -7.60 -6.85
CA PRO A 37 7.24 -7.85 -7.69
C PRO A 37 6.03 -8.33 -6.88
N THR A 38 4.83 -8.09 -7.40
CA THR A 38 3.55 -8.54 -6.79
C THR A 38 2.67 -9.31 -7.77
N ASN A 39 3.11 -9.49 -9.02
CA ASN A 39 2.37 -10.25 -10.03
C ASN A 39 2.45 -11.75 -9.75
N THR A 40 1.40 -12.29 -9.13
CA THR A 40 1.22 -13.70 -8.74
C THR A 40 1.17 -14.69 -9.91
N THR A 41 1.20 -14.20 -11.16
CA THR A 41 1.43 -15.07 -12.34
C THR A 41 2.86 -15.60 -12.38
N PHE A 42 3.82 -14.85 -11.85
CA PHE A 42 5.26 -15.15 -11.94
C PHE A 42 5.92 -15.50 -10.60
N ILE A 43 5.29 -15.15 -9.49
CA ILE A 43 5.80 -15.38 -8.12
C ILE A 43 4.72 -15.97 -7.23
N SER A 44 5.10 -16.47 -6.05
CA SER A 44 4.15 -16.95 -5.06
C SER A 44 3.33 -15.80 -4.45
N GLU A 45 2.14 -16.11 -3.91
CA GLU A 45 1.34 -15.13 -3.17
C GLU A 45 2.06 -14.64 -1.91
N ASP A 46 2.86 -15.48 -1.26
CA ASP A 46 3.63 -15.13 -0.07
C ASP A 46 4.74 -14.11 -0.41
N ASP A 47 5.45 -14.32 -1.53
CA ASP A 47 6.45 -13.35 -2.00
C ASP A 47 5.81 -12.02 -2.39
N ALA A 48 4.63 -12.06 -3.05
CA ALA A 48 3.86 -10.87 -3.39
C ALA A 48 3.40 -10.13 -2.12
N ALA A 49 2.91 -10.86 -1.12
CA ALA A 49 2.50 -10.31 0.17
C ALA A 49 3.68 -9.68 0.92
N TYR A 50 4.84 -10.33 0.92
CA TYR A 50 6.06 -9.79 1.50
C TYR A 50 6.49 -8.50 0.79
N ALA A 51 6.54 -8.48 -0.54
CA ALA A 51 6.88 -7.30 -1.31
C ALA A 51 5.93 -6.11 -1.08
N MET A 52 4.62 -6.39 -1.01
CA MET A 52 3.61 -5.39 -0.66
C MET A 52 3.87 -4.82 0.74
N ARG A 53 4.11 -5.71 1.72
CA ARG A 53 4.38 -5.34 3.10
C ARG A 53 5.66 -4.51 3.23
N GLU A 54 6.71 -4.86 2.50
CA GLU A 54 7.98 -4.12 2.45
C GLU A 54 7.77 -2.70 1.92
N ALA A 55 7.03 -2.54 0.83
CA ALA A 55 6.72 -1.23 0.27
C ALA A 55 5.90 -0.36 1.23
N VAL A 56 4.88 -0.93 1.88
CA VAL A 56 4.03 -0.20 2.84
C VAL A 56 4.82 0.15 4.10
N ALA A 57 5.54 -0.79 4.71
CA ALA A 57 6.36 -0.54 5.89
C ALA A 57 7.45 0.50 5.62
N GLY A 58 8.12 0.41 4.46
CA GLY A 58 9.11 1.39 4.02
C GLY A 58 8.53 2.80 3.89
N SER A 59 7.32 2.93 3.34
CA SER A 59 6.65 4.23 3.21
C SER A 59 6.32 4.89 4.56
N LEU A 60 6.21 4.08 5.62
CA LEU A 60 5.95 4.50 6.98
C LEU A 60 7.23 4.60 7.83
N GLY A 61 8.40 4.27 7.26
CA GLY A 61 9.68 4.26 7.99
C GLY A 61 9.81 3.12 9.01
N ILE A 62 9.12 2.00 8.82
CA ILE A 62 9.02 0.89 9.77
C ILE A 62 9.93 -0.26 9.33
N SER A 63 10.61 -0.88 10.31
CA SER A 63 11.34 -2.12 10.07
C SER A 63 10.40 -3.33 10.11
N LEU A 64 10.56 -4.24 9.14
CA LEU A 64 9.84 -5.52 9.15
C LEU A 64 10.34 -6.50 10.23
N SER A 65 11.53 -6.27 10.81
CA SER A 65 12.06 -7.11 11.90
C SER A 65 11.32 -6.90 13.20
N GLU A 66 10.79 -5.69 13.41
CA GLU A 66 10.09 -5.26 14.62
C GLU A 66 8.89 -4.41 14.21
N PRO A 67 7.85 -5.02 13.60
CA PRO A 67 6.72 -4.27 13.08
C PRO A 67 5.90 -3.69 14.24
N VAL A 68 5.72 -2.37 14.23
CA VAL A 68 4.83 -1.67 15.15
C VAL A 68 3.52 -1.36 14.42
N PRO A 69 2.33 -1.73 14.94
CA PRO A 69 1.06 -1.40 14.32
C PRO A 69 0.85 0.11 14.14
N GLN A 70 0.24 0.49 13.03
CA GLN A 70 0.05 1.89 12.60
C GLN A 70 -1.45 2.21 12.51
N PRO A 71 -2.14 2.43 13.63
CA PRO A 71 -3.58 2.72 13.65
C PRO A 71 -3.95 4.06 13.00
N GLN A 72 -2.96 4.93 12.74
CA GLN A 72 -3.17 6.18 12.03
C GLN A 72 -3.36 6.03 10.52
N VAL A 73 -3.01 4.88 9.93
CA VAL A 73 -3.28 4.59 8.53
C VAL A 73 -4.77 4.33 8.36
N ARG A 74 -5.46 5.18 7.60
CA ARG A 74 -6.91 5.11 7.40
C ARG A 74 -7.33 4.48 6.09
N SER A 75 -6.52 4.63 5.05
CA SER A 75 -6.82 4.06 3.74
C SER A 75 -5.54 3.66 3.02
N ILE A 76 -5.62 2.54 2.31
CA ILE A 76 -4.56 2.03 1.46
C ILE A 76 -5.20 1.73 0.10
N TYR A 77 -4.83 2.50 -0.90
CA TYR A 77 -5.28 2.31 -2.27
C TYR A 77 -4.16 1.68 -3.09
N MET A 78 -4.45 0.59 -3.80
CA MET A 78 -3.47 -0.18 -4.54
C MET A 78 -3.88 -0.35 -5.99
N SER A 79 -2.98 0.00 -6.90
CA SER A 79 -2.97 -0.51 -8.28
C SER A 79 -2.16 -1.79 -8.28
N ALA A 80 -2.81 -2.96 -8.40
CA ALA A 80 -2.13 -4.24 -8.22
C ALA A 80 -2.77 -5.36 -9.07
N PRO A 81 -2.42 -5.49 -10.36
CA PRO A 81 -2.98 -6.53 -11.23
C PRO A 81 -2.62 -7.93 -10.73
N GLY A 82 -3.65 -8.76 -10.50
CA GLY A 82 -3.47 -10.15 -10.03
C GLY A 82 -3.20 -10.29 -8.53
N PHE A 83 -3.04 -9.19 -7.79
CA PHE A 83 -2.98 -9.20 -6.34
C PHE A 83 -4.38 -8.91 -5.78
N THR A 84 -4.93 -9.81 -4.97
CA THR A 84 -6.32 -9.70 -4.52
C THR A 84 -6.45 -8.83 -3.27
N ALA A 85 -7.65 -8.30 -3.02
CA ALA A 85 -7.94 -7.59 -1.78
C ALA A 85 -7.73 -8.50 -0.54
N ASP A 86 -8.04 -9.79 -0.62
CA ASP A 86 -7.84 -10.74 0.48
C ASP A 86 -6.35 -10.99 0.76
N ALA A 87 -5.51 -11.09 -0.28
CA ALA A 87 -4.07 -11.18 -0.13
C ALA A 87 -3.50 -9.89 0.50
N ALA A 88 -3.97 -8.72 0.06
CA ALA A 88 -3.59 -7.44 0.64
C ALA A 88 -4.00 -7.30 2.12
N ASN A 89 -5.22 -7.71 2.48
CA ASN A 89 -5.68 -7.71 3.87
C ASN A 89 -4.83 -8.65 4.74
N ARG A 90 -4.51 -9.86 4.26
CA ARG A 90 -3.61 -10.77 4.98
C ARG A 90 -2.20 -10.21 5.14
N ALA A 91 -1.70 -9.50 4.14
CA ALA A 91 -0.36 -8.93 4.16
C ALA A 91 -0.21 -7.73 5.12
N LEU A 92 -1.28 -6.94 5.32
CA LEU A 92 -1.19 -5.62 5.96
C LEU A 92 -2.04 -5.43 7.22
N SER A 93 -2.98 -6.30 7.54
CA SER A 93 -3.94 -6.08 8.63
C SER A 93 -3.31 -5.94 10.03
N ASP A 94 -2.20 -6.62 10.29
CA ASP A 94 -1.45 -6.47 11.55
C ASP A 94 -0.64 -5.17 11.59
N LEU A 95 -0.11 -4.73 10.43
CA LEU A 95 0.67 -3.49 10.31
C LEU A 95 -0.23 -2.25 10.29
N CYS A 96 -1.37 -2.31 9.62
CA CYS A 96 -2.31 -1.20 9.41
C CYS A 96 -3.74 -1.63 9.84
N PRO A 97 -3.98 -1.82 11.15
CA PRO A 97 -5.19 -2.46 11.66
C PRO A 97 -6.49 -1.69 11.38
N GLU A 98 -6.40 -0.36 11.21
CA GLU A 98 -7.54 0.52 10.92
C GLU A 98 -7.62 0.92 9.43
N GLY A 99 -6.71 0.38 8.60
CA GLY A 99 -6.55 0.74 7.21
C GLY A 99 -7.62 0.10 6.33
N GLN A 100 -8.44 0.91 5.67
CA GLN A 100 -9.37 0.43 4.64
C GLN A 100 -8.61 0.19 3.33
N ILE A 101 -8.51 -1.08 2.93
CA ILE A 101 -7.79 -1.50 1.73
C ILE A 101 -8.73 -1.51 0.53
N LYS A 102 -8.30 -0.84 -0.54
CA LYS A 102 -8.96 -0.88 -1.84
C LYS A 102 -7.94 -1.26 -2.91
N VAL A 103 -8.20 -2.38 -3.61
CA VAL A 103 -7.35 -2.87 -4.69
C VAL A 103 -8.08 -2.72 -6.02
N GLU A 104 -7.40 -2.16 -7.00
CA GLU A 104 -7.88 -2.02 -8.37
C GLU A 104 -6.79 -2.45 -9.37
N ALA A 105 -7.21 -2.72 -10.60
CA ALA A 105 -6.27 -2.94 -11.70
C ALA A 105 -5.68 -1.61 -12.21
N ASP A 106 -4.60 -1.69 -13.01
CA ASP A 106 -3.89 -0.53 -13.53
C ASP A 106 -4.76 0.48 -14.29
N PRO A 107 -5.67 0.08 -15.21
CA PRO A 107 -6.36 1.07 -16.03
C PRO A 107 -7.25 2.02 -15.21
N PRO A 108 -8.06 1.56 -14.23
CA PRO A 108 -8.77 2.45 -13.30
C PRO A 108 -7.86 3.33 -12.43
N ALA A 109 -6.72 2.82 -11.96
CA ALA A 109 -5.82 3.56 -11.07
C ALA A 109 -5.09 4.69 -11.81
N VAL A 110 -4.56 4.39 -12.99
CA VAL A 110 -3.95 5.40 -13.89
C VAL A 110 -4.97 6.47 -14.27
N PHE A 111 -6.22 6.07 -14.59
CA PHE A 111 -7.26 7.01 -14.96
C PHE A 111 -7.63 7.97 -13.82
N ARG A 112 -7.76 7.48 -12.58
CA ARG A 112 -8.06 8.33 -11.40
C ARG A 112 -6.91 9.27 -11.05
N ALA A 113 -5.66 8.81 -11.13
CA ALA A 113 -4.51 9.68 -10.90
C ALA A 113 -4.36 10.77 -11.98
N ALA A 114 -4.79 10.48 -13.21
CA ALA A 114 -4.75 11.42 -14.32
C ALA A 114 -5.85 12.50 -14.29
N ILE A 115 -6.93 12.30 -13.52
CA ILE A 115 -8.06 13.23 -13.43
C ILE A 115 -8.28 13.64 -11.96
N PRO A 116 -7.85 14.84 -11.53
CA PRO A 116 -7.91 15.29 -10.13
C PRO A 116 -9.31 15.39 -9.51
N ALA A 117 -10.37 15.26 -10.31
CA ALA A 117 -11.75 15.33 -9.89
C ALA A 117 -12.55 14.21 -10.57
N GLY A 118 -12.50 13.01 -9.99
CA GLY A 118 -13.48 11.95 -10.22
C GLY A 118 -14.55 12.02 -9.14
#